data_AF-A0A8T2FXU6-F1
#
_entry.id   AF-A0A8T2FXU6-F1
#
_cell.length_a   1.000
_cell.length_b   1.000
_cell.length_c   1.000
_cell.angle_alpha   90.00
_cell.angle_beta   90.00
_cell.angle_gamma   90.00
#
_symmetry.space_group_name_H-M   'P 1'
#
loop_
_entity.id
_entity.type
_entity.pdbx_description
1 polymer ?
#
loop_
_entity_poly.entity_id
_entity_poly.type
_entity_poly.pdbx_seq_one_letter_code
_entity_poly.pdbx_strand_id
1 'polypeptide(L)'
;MAISLKRNRFFIPYTNLVFFFFLCISLLDKTVSIRISNQISDTVVDSPDRPLKSAVFALGSFWRSEAAFGCINGVVRTSAGYAGGTKTNPEYRNLGDHAESVQVEYDPRIIGYRQLLDVFWSSHDSRQVFGQGPDVGNQYRSCIFTNSTEELRLASTSKEREQLNTRSSIVTTQIQQLGTFYRAEPDHQVQL
;
A
#
# COMPACT_ATOMS: atom_id res chain seq x y z
N MET A 1 66.31 27.53 -62.17
CA MET A 1 64.90 27.51 -61.74
C MET A 1 64.46 26.05 -61.75
N ALA A 2 64.44 25.37 -60.60
CA ALA A 2 64.17 23.93 -60.52
C ALA A 2 62.94 23.70 -59.63
N ILE A 3 61.89 23.09 -60.20
CA ILE A 3 60.66 22.72 -59.49
C ILE A 3 60.72 21.20 -59.24
N SER A 4 60.89 20.82 -57.97
CA SER A 4 60.98 19.43 -57.52
C SER A 4 59.63 18.99 -56.96
N LEU A 5 58.99 18.03 -57.63
CA LEU A 5 57.76 17.37 -57.18
C LEU A 5 58.08 16.36 -56.08
N LYS A 6 57.69 16.65 -54.84
CA LYS A 6 57.81 15.72 -53.70
C LYS A 6 56.47 15.01 -53.44
N ARG A 7 56.53 13.70 -53.60
CA ARG A 7 55.48 12.69 -53.42
C ARG A 7 55.08 12.58 -51.93
N ASN A 8 53.85 12.94 -51.57
CA ASN A 8 53.30 12.75 -50.23
C ASN A 8 53.11 11.26 -49.95
N ARG A 9 53.95 10.68 -49.08
CA ARG A 9 53.67 9.41 -48.40
C ARG A 9 52.89 9.76 -47.13
N PHE A 10 51.59 9.45 -47.10
CA PHE A 10 50.81 9.48 -45.86
C PHE A 10 51.34 8.39 -44.92
N PHE A 11 52.02 8.83 -43.87
CA PHE A 11 52.48 7.99 -42.77
C PHE A 11 51.38 8.06 -41.69
N ILE A 12 50.57 7.00 -41.58
CA ILE A 12 49.53 6.91 -40.55
C ILE A 12 50.20 6.31 -39.30
N PRO A 13 50.30 7.05 -38.18
CA PRO A 13 50.91 6.51 -36.96
C PRO A 13 49.98 5.46 -36.32
N TYR A 14 50.55 4.30 -35.99
CA TYR A 14 49.91 3.15 -35.37
C TYR A 14 49.30 3.41 -33.97
N THR A 15 49.38 4.64 -33.46
CA THR A 15 48.80 5.05 -32.18
C THR A 15 47.27 5.22 -32.22
N ASN A 16 46.65 5.31 -33.41
CA ASN A 16 45.19 5.38 -33.56
C ASN A 16 44.48 4.02 -33.64
N LEU A 17 45.21 2.90 -33.75
CA LEU A 17 44.60 1.57 -33.85
C LEU A 17 44.31 0.94 -32.47
N VAL A 18 45.09 1.32 -31.44
CA VAL A 18 44.89 0.83 -30.07
C VAL A 18 43.73 1.55 -29.37
N PHE A 19 43.48 2.82 -29.71
CA PHE A 19 42.36 3.59 -29.15
C PHE A 19 40.99 3.14 -29.71
N PHE A 20 40.96 2.60 -30.93
CA PHE A 20 39.72 2.05 -31.51
C PHE A 20 39.38 0.65 -30.97
N PHE A 21 40.37 -0.11 -30.49
CA PHE A 21 40.12 -1.43 -29.90
C PHE A 21 39.55 -1.34 -28.48
N PHE A 22 39.88 -0.30 -27.71
CA PHE A 22 39.28 -0.07 -26.38
C PHE A 22 37.87 0.54 -26.42
N LEU A 23 37.49 1.22 -27.51
CA LEU A 23 36.14 1.76 -27.69
C LEU A 23 35.12 0.72 -28.16
N CYS A 24 35.56 -0.42 -28.72
CA CYS A 24 34.68 -1.52 -29.12
C CYS A 24 34.39 -2.54 -28.00
N ILE A 25 35.18 -2.58 -26.92
CA ILE A 25 34.93 -3.48 -25.79
C ILE A 25 33.88 -2.89 -24.82
N SER A 26 33.68 -1.56 -24.79
CA SER A 26 32.66 -0.92 -23.95
C SER A 26 31.23 -0.98 -24.52
N LEU A 27 31.03 -1.62 -25.68
CA LEU A 27 29.70 -1.79 -26.31
C LEU A 27 29.27 -3.27 -26.44
N LEU A 28 30.07 -4.23 -25.95
CA LEU A 28 29.74 -5.66 -26.07
C LEU A 28 29.31 -6.36 -24.76
N ASP A 29 29.11 -5.61 -23.67
CA ASP A 29 28.77 -6.21 -22.35
C ASP A 29 27.48 -5.63 -21.73
N LYS A 30 26.49 -5.29 -22.57
CA LYS A 30 25.11 -4.98 -22.14
C LYS A 30 24.06 -5.77 -22.89
N THR A 31 24.30 -7.07 -23.04
CA THR A 31 23.19 -8.03 -23.06
C THR A 31 23.54 -9.15 -22.09
N VAL A 32 23.44 -8.82 -20.80
CA VAL A 32 23.09 -9.83 -19.80
C VAL A 32 21.69 -10.30 -20.18
N SER A 33 21.60 -11.26 -21.10
CA SER A 33 20.45 -12.12 -21.19
C SER A 33 20.43 -12.88 -19.87
N ILE A 34 19.67 -12.35 -18.91
CA ILE A 34 19.25 -13.09 -17.74
C ILE A 34 18.53 -14.31 -18.31
N ARG A 35 19.23 -15.43 -18.46
CA ARG A 35 18.59 -16.73 -18.39
C ARG A 35 18.03 -16.76 -16.98
N ILE A 36 16.77 -16.35 -16.87
CA ILE A 36 15.95 -16.67 -15.71
C ILE A 36 16.03 -18.19 -15.68
N SER A 37 16.86 -18.71 -14.79
CA SER A 37 16.78 -20.09 -14.39
C SER A 37 15.36 -20.24 -13.90
N ASN A 38 14.54 -20.88 -14.72
CA ASN A 38 13.21 -21.32 -14.34
C ASN A 38 13.43 -22.44 -13.31
N GLN A 39 13.93 -22.06 -12.14
CA GLN A 39 13.73 -22.82 -10.92
C GLN A 39 12.27 -22.57 -10.59
N ILE A 40 11.43 -23.33 -11.31
CA ILE A 40 10.25 -23.95 -10.76
C ILE A 40 10.78 -24.65 -9.51
N SER A 41 10.82 -23.90 -8.41
CA SER A 41 10.94 -24.49 -7.10
C SER A 41 9.64 -25.24 -6.93
N ASP A 42 9.81 -26.54 -6.86
CA ASP A 42 8.78 -27.55 -6.86
C ASP A 42 7.62 -27.19 -5.93
N THR A 43 6.43 -27.54 -6.41
CA THR A 43 5.16 -27.55 -5.68
C THR A 43 4.58 -26.17 -5.34
N VAL A 44 3.88 -25.59 -6.33
CA VAL A 44 2.57 -25.01 -6.02
C VAL A 44 1.72 -26.17 -5.51
N VAL A 45 1.84 -26.47 -4.22
CA VAL A 45 0.74 -27.08 -3.49
C VAL A 45 -0.33 -26.00 -3.50
N ASP A 46 -1.24 -26.13 -4.45
CA ASP A 46 -2.55 -25.52 -4.38
C ASP A 46 -3.16 -26.00 -3.05
N SER A 47 -2.93 -25.22 -1.99
CA SER A 47 -3.60 -25.41 -0.71
C SER A 47 -4.85 -24.54 -0.77
N PRO A 48 -6.03 -25.14 -0.98
CA PRO A 48 -7.26 -24.41 -1.24
C PRO A 48 -7.85 -23.75 0.01
N ASP A 49 -7.13 -23.71 1.14
CA ASP A 49 -7.80 -23.50 2.43
C ASP A 49 -6.98 -22.65 3.42
N ARG A 50 -6.54 -21.47 2.98
CA ARG A 50 -6.49 -20.35 3.94
C ARG A 50 -7.71 -19.48 3.73
N PRO A 51 -8.65 -19.44 4.69
CA PRO A 51 -9.79 -18.55 4.58
C PRO A 51 -9.30 -17.11 4.50
N LEU A 52 -10.03 -16.30 3.72
CA LEU A 52 -9.84 -14.86 3.72
C LEU A 52 -9.94 -14.33 5.16
N LYS A 53 -9.14 -13.30 5.45
CA LYS A 53 -9.22 -12.58 6.71
C LYS A 53 -9.93 -11.25 6.50
N SER A 54 -10.47 -10.70 7.59
CA SER A 54 -11.16 -9.42 7.59
C SER A 54 -10.54 -8.49 8.62
N ALA A 55 -10.32 -7.24 8.23
CA ALA A 55 -9.93 -6.14 9.11
C ALA A 55 -10.96 -5.01 9.02
N VAL A 56 -11.19 -4.24 10.09
CA VAL A 56 -12.15 -3.14 10.09
C VAL A 56 -11.49 -1.85 10.57
N PHE A 57 -11.63 -0.79 9.80
CA PHE A 57 -11.02 0.52 10.06
C PHE A 57 -12.04 1.64 9.89
N ALA A 58 -11.91 2.72 10.67
CA ALA A 58 -12.57 4.00 10.44
C ALA A 58 -11.50 5.07 10.24
N LEU A 59 -11.55 5.79 9.12
CA LEU A 59 -10.54 6.76 8.72
C LEU A 59 -11.16 7.96 7.99
N GLY A 60 -12.35 8.37 8.43
CA GLY A 60 -13.15 9.42 7.82
C GLY A 60 -14.35 8.88 7.06
N SER A 61 -14.73 9.55 5.98
CA SER A 61 -15.80 9.09 5.09
C SER A 61 -15.51 7.67 4.58
N PHE A 62 -16.48 6.77 4.70
CA PHE A 62 -16.34 5.38 4.25
C PHE A 62 -16.07 5.22 2.74
N TRP A 63 -16.48 6.18 1.88
CA TRP A 63 -16.24 6.11 0.43
C TRP A 63 -14.76 6.31 0.13
N ARG A 64 -14.11 7.25 0.82
CA ARG A 64 -12.66 7.43 0.72
C ARG A 64 -11.93 6.26 1.36
N SER A 65 -12.49 5.73 2.45
CA SER A 65 -11.94 4.56 3.14
C SER A 65 -11.93 3.33 2.24
N GLU A 66 -13.04 3.00 1.56
CA GLU A 66 -13.10 1.91 0.59
C GLU A 66 -12.10 2.11 -0.54
N ALA A 67 -12.04 3.31 -1.11
CA ALA A 67 -11.11 3.63 -2.19
C ALA A 67 -9.64 3.48 -1.77
N ALA A 68 -9.30 3.77 -0.51
CA ALA A 68 -7.95 3.61 0.02
C ALA A 68 -7.47 2.15 0.02
N PHE A 69 -8.37 1.19 0.19
CA PHE A 69 -8.04 -0.23 0.25
C PHE A 69 -8.37 -1.01 -1.04
N GLY A 70 -9.38 -0.58 -1.81
CA GLY A 70 -9.99 -1.38 -2.88
C GLY A 70 -9.06 -1.76 -4.04
N CYS A 71 -7.99 -1.00 -4.28
CA CYS A 71 -7.04 -1.24 -5.38
C CYS A 71 -5.76 -1.97 -4.93
N ILE A 72 -5.70 -2.44 -3.69
CA ILE A 72 -4.49 -3.03 -3.14
C ILE A 72 -4.39 -4.50 -3.50
N ASN A 73 -3.24 -4.92 -4.03
CA ASN A 73 -3.00 -6.33 -4.33
C ASN A 73 -3.14 -7.20 -3.07
N GLY A 74 -4.00 -8.22 -3.14
CA GLY A 74 -4.34 -9.08 -2.02
C GLY A 74 -5.59 -8.67 -1.25
N VAL A 75 -6.11 -7.45 -1.43
CA VAL A 75 -7.47 -7.10 -1.00
C VAL A 75 -8.45 -7.69 -2.00
N VAL A 76 -9.40 -8.46 -1.48
CA VAL A 76 -10.41 -9.17 -2.28
C VAL A 76 -11.70 -8.36 -2.36
N ARG A 77 -12.09 -7.72 -1.24
CA ARG A 77 -13.31 -6.92 -1.16
C ARG A 77 -13.19 -5.86 -0.08
N THR A 78 -13.72 -4.68 -0.36
CA THR A 78 -14.04 -3.68 0.66
C THR A 78 -15.55 -3.60 0.83
N SER A 79 -15.99 -3.16 2.01
CA SER A 79 -17.40 -2.86 2.24
C SER A 79 -17.56 -1.72 3.22
N ALA A 80 -18.35 -0.72 2.82
CA ALA A 80 -18.75 0.39 3.69
C ALA A 80 -19.73 -0.09 4.78
N GLY A 81 -19.62 0.48 5.98
CA GLY A 81 -20.49 0.15 7.11
C GLY A 81 -20.26 1.00 8.35
N TYR A 82 -20.80 0.52 9.46
CA TYR A 82 -20.82 1.19 10.76
C TYR A 82 -20.29 0.26 11.85
N ALA A 83 -19.39 0.75 12.70
CA ALA A 83 -18.79 -0.03 13.80
C ALA A 83 -18.43 0.86 15.00
N GLY A 84 -18.23 0.24 16.17
CA GLY A 84 -17.76 0.94 17.37
C GLY A 84 -18.82 1.75 18.12
N GLY A 85 -20.09 1.53 17.83
CA GLY A 85 -21.22 2.10 18.56
C GLY A 85 -22.09 1.03 19.24
N THR A 86 -23.12 1.50 19.91
CA THR A 86 -24.07 0.72 20.72
C THR A 86 -25.44 0.58 20.06
N LYS A 87 -25.76 1.42 19.07
CA LYS A 87 -27.04 1.38 18.35
C LYS A 87 -27.15 0.07 17.54
N THR A 88 -28.26 -0.63 17.69
CA THR A 88 -28.56 -1.80 16.85
C THR A 88 -29.11 -1.36 15.49
N ASN A 89 -28.71 -2.04 14.42
CA ASN A 89 -29.12 -1.76 13.04
C ASN A 89 -29.03 -0.25 12.67
N PRO A 90 -27.85 0.37 12.79
CA PRO A 90 -27.63 1.74 12.33
C PRO A 90 -27.88 1.88 10.83
N GLU A 91 -28.34 3.06 10.43
CA GLU A 91 -28.55 3.49 9.05
C GLU A 91 -27.82 4.81 8.83
N TYR A 92 -27.51 5.17 7.59
CA TYR A 92 -26.69 6.36 7.27
C TYR A 92 -27.23 7.64 7.93
N ARG A 93 -28.56 7.81 7.95
CA ARG A 93 -29.23 8.98 8.53
C ARG A 93 -29.22 8.99 10.05
N ASN A 94 -28.96 7.86 10.69
CA ASN A 94 -29.04 7.70 12.14
C ASN A 94 -28.14 6.54 12.62
N LEU A 95 -26.84 6.73 12.50
CA LEU A 95 -25.85 5.72 12.90
C LEU A 95 -25.53 5.71 14.40
N GLY A 96 -26.05 6.66 15.18
CA GLY A 96 -25.78 6.78 16.61
C GLY A 96 -24.33 7.16 16.92
N ASP A 97 -23.67 6.36 17.76
CA ASP A 97 -22.27 6.52 18.20
C ASP A 97 -21.27 5.70 17.35
N HIS A 98 -21.74 5.03 16.30
CA HIS A 98 -20.86 4.33 15.36
C HIS A 98 -19.89 5.28 14.64
N ALA A 99 -18.81 4.73 14.12
CA ALA A 99 -17.98 5.35 13.10
C ALA A 99 -18.37 4.82 11.73
N GLU A 100 -18.32 5.67 10.71
CA GLU A 100 -18.20 5.19 9.33
C GLU A 100 -16.92 4.36 9.21
N SER A 101 -17.08 3.14 8.75
CA SER A 101 -16.04 2.12 8.75
C SER A 101 -15.97 1.41 7.40
N VAL A 102 -14.80 0.90 7.08
CA VAL A 102 -14.57 -0.05 5.98
C VAL A 102 -14.19 -1.40 6.56
N GLN A 103 -14.87 -2.45 6.10
CA GLN A 103 -14.41 -3.83 6.25
C GLN A 103 -13.56 -4.20 5.04
N VAL A 104 -12.34 -4.67 5.28
CA VAL A 104 -11.39 -5.09 4.27
C VAL A 104 -11.21 -6.59 4.37
N GLU A 105 -11.73 -7.32 3.39
CA GLU A 105 -11.45 -8.75 3.23
C GLU A 105 -10.22 -8.93 2.34
N TYR A 106 -9.27 -9.74 2.80
CA TYR A 106 -7.98 -9.88 2.15
C TYR A 106 -7.43 -11.30 2.23
N ASP A 107 -6.60 -11.65 1.25
CA ASP A 107 -5.84 -12.89 1.23
C ASP A 107 -4.55 -12.73 2.05
N PRO A 108 -4.44 -13.39 3.23
CA PRO A 108 -3.26 -13.26 4.09
C PRO A 108 -1.98 -13.86 3.49
N ARG A 109 -2.05 -14.51 2.32
CA ARG A 109 -0.89 -14.99 1.55
C ARG A 109 -0.26 -13.88 0.71
N ILE A 110 -1.04 -12.86 0.35
CA ILE A 110 -0.62 -11.76 -0.53
C ILE A 110 -0.35 -10.50 0.28
N ILE A 111 -1.24 -10.16 1.22
CA ILE A 111 -1.12 -8.98 2.07
C ILE A 111 -1.42 -9.31 3.54
N GLY A 112 -0.59 -8.81 4.45
CA GLY A 112 -0.77 -8.99 5.89
C GLY A 112 -1.42 -7.79 6.58
N TYR A 113 -1.94 -8.01 7.79
CA TYR A 113 -2.56 -6.97 8.62
C TYR A 113 -1.64 -5.76 8.87
N ARG A 114 -0.32 -5.98 9.01
CA ARG A 114 0.66 -4.89 9.16
C ARG A 114 0.68 -3.95 7.94
N GLN A 115 0.58 -4.51 6.73
CA GLN A 115 0.56 -3.71 5.50
C GLN A 115 -0.77 -2.94 5.39
N LEU A 116 -1.88 -3.53 5.83
CA LEU A 116 -3.16 -2.82 5.93
C LEU A 116 -3.08 -1.66 6.94
N LEU A 117 -2.37 -1.83 8.05
CA LEU A 117 -2.10 -0.73 8.99
C LEU A 117 -1.26 0.37 8.34
N ASP A 118 -0.22 0.03 7.57
CA ASP A 118 0.59 1.04 6.87
C ASP A 118 -0.27 1.84 5.86
N VAL A 119 -1.20 1.18 5.15
CA VAL A 119 -2.20 1.84 4.30
C VAL A 119 -3.09 2.76 5.12
N PHE A 120 -3.64 2.26 6.24
CA PHE A 120 -4.48 3.04 7.14
C PHE A 120 -3.81 4.34 7.58
N TRP A 121 -2.57 4.28 8.09
CA TRP A 121 -1.83 5.45 8.57
C TRP A 121 -1.52 6.45 7.46
N SER A 122 -1.22 5.97 6.24
CA SER A 122 -0.94 6.85 5.09
C SER A 122 -2.17 7.47 4.44
N SER A 123 -3.38 6.97 4.74
CA SER A 123 -4.62 7.34 4.02
C SER A 123 -5.43 8.44 4.69
N HIS A 124 -5.06 8.88 5.89
CA HIS A 124 -5.80 9.91 6.63
C HIS A 124 -4.91 10.61 7.68
N ASP A 125 -5.27 11.83 8.06
CA ASP A 125 -4.74 12.50 9.25
C ASP A 125 -5.19 11.82 10.56
N SER A 126 -4.32 10.96 11.10
CA SER A 126 -4.52 10.22 12.35
C SER A 126 -4.55 11.05 13.64
N ARG A 127 -4.49 12.38 13.51
CA ARG A 127 -4.38 13.35 14.62
C ARG A 127 -5.61 14.25 14.71
N GLN A 128 -6.45 14.26 13.67
CA GLN A 128 -7.68 15.03 13.69
C GLN A 128 -8.65 14.39 14.71
N VAL A 129 -9.22 15.24 15.56
CA VAL A 129 -10.24 14.82 16.53
C VAL A 129 -11.60 15.22 15.99
N PHE A 130 -12.60 14.37 16.19
CA PHE A 130 -14.00 14.65 15.86
C PHE A 130 -14.24 15.01 14.38
N GLY A 131 -13.50 14.38 13.47
CA GLY A 131 -13.67 14.60 12.04
C GLY A 131 -12.50 14.07 11.23
N GLN A 132 -12.64 14.16 9.92
CA GLN A 132 -11.56 13.90 8.98
C GLN A 132 -11.60 14.83 7.77
N GLY A 133 -10.55 15.64 7.58
CA GLY A 133 -10.51 16.68 6.56
C GLY A 133 -11.72 17.62 6.69
N PRO A 134 -12.53 17.79 5.62
CA PRO A 134 -13.73 18.63 5.66
C PRO A 134 -14.92 17.99 6.40
N ASP A 135 -14.87 16.69 6.67
CA ASP A 135 -15.97 15.93 7.23
C ASP A 135 -15.94 16.05 8.76
N VAL A 136 -16.91 16.75 9.36
CA VAL A 136 -16.96 17.04 10.80
C VAL A 136 -17.97 16.15 11.49
N GLY A 137 -17.57 15.55 12.61
CA GLY A 137 -18.42 14.69 13.43
C GLY A 137 -17.70 13.45 13.95
N ASN A 138 -18.18 12.91 15.07
CA ASN A 138 -17.63 11.71 15.69
C ASN A 138 -17.70 10.48 14.78
N GLN A 139 -18.63 10.46 13.83
CA GLN A 139 -18.76 9.37 12.86
C GLN A 139 -17.54 9.25 11.94
N TYR A 140 -16.78 10.33 11.74
CA TYR A 140 -15.60 10.35 10.87
C TYR A 140 -14.28 10.19 11.64
N ARG A 141 -14.35 9.77 12.91
CA ARG A 141 -13.16 9.59 13.76
C ARG A 141 -12.23 8.50 13.23
N SER A 142 -10.94 8.65 13.51
CA SER A 142 -9.95 7.60 13.29
C SER A 142 -10.09 6.48 14.33
N CYS A 143 -10.29 5.24 13.88
CA CYS A 143 -10.38 4.05 14.74
C CYS A 143 -9.87 2.78 14.03
N ILE A 144 -9.15 1.94 14.76
CA ILE A 144 -8.80 0.57 14.36
C ILE A 144 -9.62 -0.39 15.22
N PHE A 145 -10.42 -1.24 14.57
CA PHE A 145 -11.21 -2.25 15.25
C PHE A 145 -10.54 -3.62 15.13
N THR A 146 -10.26 -4.25 16.28
CA THR A 146 -9.46 -5.48 16.35
C THR A 146 -10.33 -6.68 16.70
N ASN A 147 -10.14 -7.78 15.97
CA ASN A 147 -10.84 -9.05 16.17
C ASN A 147 -10.06 -10.07 17.01
N SER A 148 -8.78 -9.83 17.24
CA SER A 148 -7.90 -10.76 17.96
C SER A 148 -6.84 -10.04 18.79
N THR A 149 -6.27 -10.77 19.76
CA THR A 149 -5.13 -10.28 20.55
C THR A 149 -3.92 -9.98 19.67
N GLU A 150 -3.74 -10.69 18.56
CA GLU A 150 -2.67 -10.42 17.61
C GLU A 150 -2.90 -9.07 16.90
N GLU A 151 -4.11 -8.83 16.39
CA GLU A 151 -4.46 -7.53 15.78
C GLU A 151 -4.32 -6.38 16.76
N LEU A 152 -4.76 -6.56 18.02
CA LEU A 152 -4.57 -5.56 19.09
C LEU A 152 -3.10 -5.23 19.29
N ARG A 153 -2.24 -6.25 19.43
CA ARG A 153 -0.80 -6.05 19.59
C ARG A 153 -0.20 -5.33 18.39
N LEU A 154 -0.56 -5.74 17.17
CA LEU A 154 -0.08 -5.15 15.93
C LEU A 154 -0.53 -3.70 15.76
N ALA A 155 -1.79 -3.41 16.03
CA ALA A 155 -2.36 -2.07 15.98
C ALA A 155 -1.67 -1.15 16.98
N SER A 156 -1.52 -1.57 18.24
CA SER A 156 -0.86 -0.79 19.29
C SER A 156 0.60 -0.47 18.92
N THR A 157 1.38 -1.47 18.51
CA THR A 157 2.77 -1.24 18.04
C THR A 157 2.82 -0.31 16.83
N SER A 158 1.85 -0.41 15.90
CA SER A 158 1.81 0.48 14.74
C SER A 158 1.46 1.93 15.12
N LYS A 159 0.57 2.13 16.10
CA LYS A 159 0.22 3.44 16.63
C LYS A 159 1.39 4.09 17.36
N GLU A 160 2.15 3.31 18.13
CA GLU A 160 3.39 3.78 18.77
C GLU A 160 4.40 4.26 17.72
N ARG A 161 4.58 3.48 16.64
CA ARG A 161 5.46 3.88 15.53
C ARG A 161 4.97 5.17 14.87
N GLU A 162 3.67 5.30 14.61
CA GLU A 162 3.09 6.50 14.03
C GLU A 162 3.28 7.72 14.92
N GLN A 163 3.14 7.55 16.24
CA GLN A 163 3.39 8.60 17.22
C GLN A 163 4.85 9.07 17.20
N LEU A 164 5.81 8.18 17.01
CA LEU A 164 7.24 8.52 16.92
C LEU A 164 7.60 9.28 15.64
N ASN A 165 6.85 9.06 14.56
CA ASN A 165 7.01 9.83 13.31
C ASN A 165 6.54 11.28 13.44
N THR A 166 5.86 11.62 14.54
CA THR A 166 5.19 12.90 14.74
C THR A 166 5.87 13.72 15.84
N ARG A 167 6.44 14.88 15.50
CA ARG A 167 7.23 15.69 16.45
C ARG A 167 6.43 16.59 17.38
N SER A 168 5.18 16.93 17.04
CA SER A 168 4.44 18.02 17.73
C SER A 168 2.93 17.79 17.86
N SER A 169 2.44 16.58 17.60
CA SER A 169 1.00 16.28 17.66
C SER A 169 0.77 14.84 18.11
N ILE A 170 -0.34 14.63 18.82
CA ILE A 170 -0.72 13.33 19.37
C ILE A 170 -1.54 12.57 18.33
N VAL A 171 -1.26 11.29 18.15
CA VAL A 171 -2.08 10.38 17.35
C VAL A 171 -3.34 10.04 18.14
N THR A 172 -4.49 10.45 17.62
CA THR A 172 -5.79 10.39 18.29
C THR A 172 -6.59 9.14 17.94
N THR A 173 -6.11 8.34 16.98
CA THR A 173 -6.69 7.07 16.57
C THR A 173 -7.06 6.18 17.74
N GLN A 174 -8.32 5.77 17.80
CA GLN A 174 -8.81 4.81 18.80
C GLN A 174 -8.42 3.39 18.39
N ILE A 175 -8.15 2.52 19.37
CA ILE A 175 -8.00 1.08 19.13
C ILE A 175 -9.02 0.40 20.03
N GLN A 176 -9.96 -0.34 19.42
CA GLN A 176 -11.10 -0.92 20.13
C GLN A 176 -11.31 -2.36 19.68
N GLN A 177 -11.81 -3.21 20.56
CA GLN A 177 -12.29 -4.53 20.17
C GLN A 177 -13.47 -4.36 19.20
N LEU A 178 -13.48 -5.10 18.09
CA LEU A 178 -14.60 -5.09 17.18
C LEU A 178 -15.82 -5.75 17.85
N GLY A 179 -16.93 -5.01 17.93
CA GLY A 179 -18.25 -5.56 18.22
C GLY A 179 -18.92 -6.05 16.93
N THR A 180 -20.14 -5.58 16.66
CA THR A 180 -20.81 -5.83 15.38
C THR A 180 -20.35 -4.80 14.34
N PHE A 181 -19.99 -5.29 13.14
CA PHE A 181 -19.91 -4.48 11.93
C PHE A 181 -21.25 -4.53 11.21
N TYR A 182 -21.90 -3.38 11.04
CA TYR A 182 -23.14 -3.26 10.29
C TYR A 182 -22.83 -2.78 8.88
N ARG A 183 -23.08 -3.62 7.87
CA ARG A 183 -22.91 -3.22 6.48
C ARG A 183 -23.86 -2.06 6.15
N ALA A 184 -23.34 -1.01 5.52
CA ALA A 184 -24.16 0.11 5.06
C ALA A 184 -25.08 -0.29 3.91
N GLU A 185 -26.06 0.55 3.64
CA GLU A 185 -27.08 0.36 2.59
C GLU A 185 -26.43 0.18 1.20
N PRO A 186 -27.10 -0.52 0.25
CA PRO A 186 -26.52 -0.81 -1.06
C PRO A 186 -26.03 0.42 -1.82
N ASP A 187 -26.72 1.56 -1.68
CA ASP A 187 -26.39 2.82 -2.35
C ASP A 187 -25.06 3.44 -1.86
N HIS A 188 -24.54 2.98 -0.71
CA HIS A 188 -23.26 3.42 -0.16
C HIS A 188 -22.09 2.52 -0.51
N GLN A 189 -22.33 1.35 -1.09
CA GLN A 189 -21.28 0.41 -1.44
C GLN A 189 -20.63 0.79 -2.76
N VAL A 190 -19.29 0.74 -2.82
CA VAL A 190 -18.61 0.79 -4.12
C VAL A 190 -18.89 -0.52 -4.87
N GLN A 191 -19.58 -0.40 -6.01
CA GLN A 191 -19.66 -1.49 -6.99
C GLN A 191 -18.34 -1.48 -7.77
N LEU A 192 -17.46 -2.43 -7.46
CA LEU A 192 -16.24 -2.71 -8.23
C LEU A 192 -16.56 -3.59 -9.44
#